data_AF-A0A975BMK4-F1
#
_entry.id   AF-A0A975BMK4-F1
#
_cell.length_a   1.000
_cell.length_b   1.000
_cell.length_c   1.000
_cell.angle_alpha   90.00
_cell.angle_beta   90.00
_cell.angle_gamma   90.00
#
_symmetry.space_group_name_H-M   'P 1'
#
loop_
_entity.id
_entity.type
_entity.pdbx_description
1 polymer ?
#
loop_
_entity_poly.entity_id
_entity_poly.type
_entity_poly.pdbx_seq_one_letter_code
_entity_poly.pdbx_strand_id
1 'polypeptide(L)' 'MKKSVCLIFGMMFIFLSFAGSGLAITVSPGDVTGSAGQSVTVPIRITNPGNEMSVDAFSFIIEFDESVLTWGV' A
#
# COMPACT_ATOMS: atom_id res chain seq x y z
N MET A 1 31.24 -24.74 -26.10
CA MET A 1 29.81 -24.40 -26.29
C MET A 1 28.92 -24.77 -25.09
N LYS A 2 29.11 -25.93 -24.43
CA LYS A 2 28.23 -26.40 -23.34
C LYS A 2 28.27 -25.56 -22.04
N LYS A 3 29.41 -24.97 -21.70
CA LYS A 3 29.61 -24.16 -20.48
C LYS A 3 28.96 -22.77 -20.56
N SER A 4 28.94 -22.18 -21.75
CA SER A 4 28.37 -20.85 -21.99
C SER A 4 26.84 -20.83 -21.94
N VAL A 5 26.18 -21.93 -22.32
CA VAL A 5 24.71 -22.07 -22.27
C VAL A 5 24.22 -22.12 -20.81
N CYS A 6 24.94 -22.80 -19.92
CA CYS A 6 24.59 -22.88 -18.49
C CYS A 6 24.67 -21.51 -17.79
N LEU A 7 25.65 -20.67 -18.16
CA LEU A 7 25.85 -19.36 -17.56
C LEU A 7 24.75 -18.37 -17.99
N ILE A 8 24.31 -18.44 -19.24
CA ILE A 8 23.20 -17.63 -19.76
C ILE A 8 21.87 -18.06 -19.14
N PHE A 9 21.61 -19.37 -19.02
CA PHE A 9 20.38 -19.88 -18.39
C PHE A 9 20.33 -19.56 -16.89
N GLY A 10 21.46 -19.66 -16.19
CA GLY A 10 21.56 -19.30 -14.77
C GLY A 10 21.37 -17.80 -14.53
N MET A 11 21.95 -16.95 -15.38
CA MET A 11 21.78 -15.49 -15.28
C MET A 11 20.33 -15.08 -15.58
N MET A 12 19.69 -15.68 -16.58
CA MET A 12 18.28 -15.40 -16.91
C MET A 12 17.31 -15.84 -15.79
N PHE A 13 17.62 -16.91 -15.06
CA PHE A 13 16.83 -17.36 -13.91
C PHE A 13 16.96 -16.42 -12.69
N ILE A 14 18.14 -15.84 -12.47
CA ILE A 14 18.40 -14.84 -11.42
C ILE A 14 17.71 -13.51 -11.73
N PHE A 15 17.70 -13.09 -13.00
CA PHE A 15 16.98 -11.88 -13.41
C PHE A 15 15.45 -12.04 -13.32
N LEU A 16 14.92 -13.24 -13.56
CA LEU A 16 13.47 -13.52 -13.44
C LEU A 16 12.98 -13.59 -11.99
N SER A 17 13.87 -13.89 -11.03
CA SER A 17 13.57 -13.93 -9.60
C SER A 17 13.68 -12.58 -8.90
N PHE A 18 14.22 -11.55 -9.56
CA PHE A 18 14.30 -10.17 -9.06
C PHE A 18 13.18 -9.26 -9.57
N ALA A 19 12.21 -9.79 -10.32
CA ALA A 19 10.91 -9.15 -10.49
C ALA A 19 10.10 -9.35 -9.19
N GLY A 20 10.63 -8.85 -8.08
CA GLY A 20 9.93 -8.80 -6.82
C GLY A 20 8.70 -7.94 -7.03
N SER A 21 7.52 -8.56 -7.00
CA SER A 21 6.24 -7.89 -6.90
C SER A 21 6.32 -6.97 -5.69
N GLY A 22 6.53 -5.67 -5.91
CA GLY A 22 6.53 -4.68 -4.84
C GLY A 22 5.17 -4.78 -4.14
N LEU A 23 5.16 -5.30 -2.91
CA LEU A 23 3.98 -5.35 -2.06
C LEU A 23 3.66 -3.91 -1.67
N ALA A 24 2.88 -3.22 -2.51
CA ALA A 24 2.41 -1.88 -2.21
C ALA A 24 1.30 -1.97 -1.18
N ILE A 25 1.58 -1.49 0.03
CA ILE A 25 0.56 -1.21 1.04
C ILE A 25 -0.30 -0.07 0.51
N THR A 26 -1.60 -0.28 0.43
CA THR A 26 -2.55 0.74 -0.01
C THR A 26 -3.32 1.25 1.20
N VAL A 27 -3.30 2.56 1.40
CA VAL A 27 -4.08 3.25 2.44
C VAL A 27 -5.08 4.16 1.74
N SER A 28 -6.37 4.02 2.07
CA SER A 28 -7.41 4.86 1.49
C SER A 28 -8.52 5.18 2.48
N PRO A 29 -9.07 6.42 2.43
CA PRO A 29 -10.30 6.73 3.16
C PRO A 29 -11.49 6.01 2.52
N GLY A 30 -12.48 5.65 3.33
CA GLY A 30 -13.79 5.23 2.83
C GLY A 30 -14.71 6.40 2.58
N ASP A 31 -15.65 6.20 1.67
CA ASP A 31 -16.67 7.20 1.35
C ASP A 31 -17.69 7.33 2.49
N VAL A 32 -17.96 8.56 2.89
CA VAL A 32 -18.95 8.90 3.91
C VAL A 32 -19.72 10.13 3.47
N THR A 33 -21.02 10.14 3.77
CA THR A 33 -21.89 11.30 3.58
C THR A 33 -22.49 11.72 4.92
N GLY A 34 -22.73 13.01 5.08
CA GLY A 34 -23.31 13.59 6.28
C GLY A 34 -23.88 14.97 5.98
N SER A 35 -24.77 15.43 6.86
CA SER A 35 -25.32 16.79 6.79
C SER A 35 -24.39 17.79 7.49
N ALA A 36 -24.50 19.08 7.16
CA ALA A 36 -23.74 20.12 7.84
C ALA A 36 -24.00 20.09 9.37
N GLY A 37 -22.93 20.13 10.16
CA GLY A 37 -22.98 20.04 11.62
C GLY A 37 -23.14 18.62 12.18
N GLN A 38 -23.31 17.60 11.33
CA GLN A 38 -23.33 16.20 11.75
C GLN A 38 -21.88 15.72 11.97
N SER A 39 -21.65 14.98 13.06
CA SER A 39 -20.40 14.23 13.23
C SER A 39 -20.41 12.98 12.35
N VAL A 40 -19.32 12.75 11.62
CA VAL A 40 -19.14 11.61 10.73
C VAL A 40 -17.88 10.83 11.10
N THR A 41 -17.90 9.52 10.94
CA THR A 41 -16.74 8.64 11.15
C THR A 41 -16.22 8.16 9.80
N VAL A 42 -15.04 8.63 9.39
CA VAL A 42 -14.39 8.22 8.13
C VAL A 42 -13.52 6.98 8.37
N PRO A 43 -13.87 5.81 7.82
CA PRO A 43 -13.06 4.61 8.01
C PRO A 43 -11.79 4.70 7.16
N ILE A 44 -10.63 4.35 7.72
CA ILE A 44 -9.38 4.22 6.97
C ILE A 44 -9.15 2.74 6.64
N ARG A 45 -9.04 2.43 5.36
CA ARG A 45 -8.82 1.07 4.85
C ARG A 45 -7.34 0.90 4.53
N ILE A 46 -6.78 -0.21 4.99
CA ILE A 46 -5.42 -0.62 4.69
C ILE A 46 -5.52 -1.98 4.00
N THR A 47 -5.06 -2.05 2.76
CA THR A 47 -5.10 -3.28 1.95
C THR A 47 -3.72 -3.66 1.48
N ASN A 48 -3.54 -4.97 1.28
CA ASN A 48 -2.26 -5.56 0.90
C ASN A 48 -1.09 -5.15 1.82
N PRO A 49 -1.20 -5.30 3.16
CA PRO A 49 -0.13 -4.93 4.09
C PRO A 49 1.18 -5.73 3.85
N GLY A 50 1.11 -6.78 3.04
CA GLY A 50 2.23 -7.62 2.65
C GLY A 50 1.83 -9.08 2.83
N ASN A 51 2.07 -9.90 1.82
CA ASN A 51 1.69 -11.32 1.88
C ASN A 51 2.46 -12.12 2.94
N GLU A 52 3.57 -11.60 3.49
CA GLU A 52 4.41 -12.34 4.45
C GLU A 52 5.17 -11.43 5.45
N MET A 53 5.11 -10.11 5.30
CA MET A 53 5.66 -9.17 6.28
C MET A 53 4.51 -8.62 7.12
N SER A 54 4.41 -9.13 8.35
CA SER A 54 3.67 -8.50 9.43
C SER A 54 4.06 -7.02 9.49
N VAL A 55 3.14 -6.13 9.13
CA VAL A 55 3.37 -4.69 9.27
C VAL A 55 3.52 -4.40 10.77
N ASP A 56 4.76 -4.21 11.21
CA ASP A 56 5.10 -3.97 12.61
C ASP A 56 4.70 -2.54 13.01
N ALA A 57 5.06 -1.56 12.18
CA ALA A 57 4.65 -0.17 12.33
C ALA A 57 4.54 0.52 10.96
N PHE A 58 3.57 1.42 10.83
CA PHE A 58 3.43 2.33 9.70
C PHE A 58 2.80 3.64 10.16
N SER A 59 3.05 4.72 9.43
CA SER A 59 2.51 6.05 9.70
C SER A 59 2.03 6.69 8.42
N PHE A 60 0.95 7.47 8.50
CA PHE A 60 0.41 8.25 7.40
C PHE A 60 -0.13 9.58 7.93
N ILE A 61 -0.27 10.55 7.04
CA ILE A 61 -0.85 11.86 7.33
C ILE A 61 -2.22 11.90 6.65
N ILE A 62 -3.22 12.46 7.35
CA ILE A 62 -4.53 12.74 6.80
C ILE A 62 -4.61 14.22 6.52
N GLU A 63 -4.90 14.57 5.27
CA GLU A 63 -5.24 15.94 4.86
C GLU A 63 -6.70 15.97 4.43
N PHE A 64 -7.41 17.02 4.82
CA PHE A 64 -8.79 17.28 4.41
C PHE A 64 -9.02 18.79 4.33
N ASP A 65 -10.13 19.18 3.71
CA ASP A 65 -10.53 20.58 3.62
C ASP A 65 -11.11 21.05 4.97
N GLU A 66 -10.29 21.81 5.71
CA GLU A 66 -10.65 22.38 7.01
C GLU A 66 -11.76 23.44 6.93
N SER A 67 -12.11 23.95 5.74
CA SER A 67 -13.28 24.82 5.56
C SER A 67 -14.60 24.05 5.55
N VAL A 68 -14.56 22.72 5.39
CA VAL A 68 -15.71 21.82 5.32
C VAL A 68 -15.82 20.91 6.54
N LEU A 69 -14.69 20.37 7.00
CA LEU A 69 -14.63 19.40 8.10
C LEU A 69 -13.79 19.93 9.26
N THR A 70 -14.07 19.43 10.46
CA THR A 70 -13.25 19.64 11.64
C THR A 70 -13.10 18.31 12.40
N TRP A 71 -12.07 18.22 13.25
CA TRP A 71 -11.96 17.08 14.15
C TRP A 71 -13.10 17.10 15.16
N GLY A 72 -13.71 15.93 15.38
CA GLY A 72 -14.72 15.75 16.43
C GLY A 72 -14.08 15.99 17.79
N VAL A 73 -14.67 16.90 18.56
CA VAL A 73 -14.30 17.21 19.94
C VAL A 73 -14.97 16.25 20.91
#